data_AF-A0A2G2V661-F1
#
_entry.id   AF-A0A2G2V661-F1
#
_cell.length_a   1.000
_cell.length_b   1.000
_cell.length_c   1.000
_cell.angle_alpha   90.00
_cell.angle_beta   90.00
_cell.angle_gamma   90.00
#
_symmetry.space_group_name_H-M   'P 1'
#
loop_
_entity.id
_entity.type
_entity.pdbx_description
1 polymer ?
#
loop_
_entity_poly.entity_id
_entity_poly.type
_entity_poly.pdbx_seq_one_letter_code
_entity_poly.pdbx_strand_id
1 'polypeptide(L)'
;MGIQNVKELGILGYDTGSMSIRDTGLLNNIVYLQKLETLSLTYCFSRLLPASAKDFPATLKKLKLRLTSVSWSYLDIIAELPNLEVLKLLYAACCGEEWYPKVRGFTRLKILLIEHNDLKYWKATDDNFPVLERLVLKECRYLKEIPIEFAEIHTLQLIELTKYLPELGESAARIHKE
;
A
#
# COMPACT_ATOMS: atom_id res chain seq x y z
N MET A 1 -2.45 11.59 30.06
CA MET A 1 -1.64 10.36 29.98
C MET A 1 -2.25 9.49 28.89
N GLY A 2 -1.58 9.36 27.75
CA GLY A 2 -2.10 8.62 26.58
C GLY A 2 -1.62 7.16 26.56
N ILE A 3 -2.30 6.32 25.77
CA ILE A 3 -1.96 4.92 25.59
C ILE A 3 -0.66 4.82 24.78
N GLN A 4 0.45 4.44 25.41
CA GLN A 4 1.77 4.37 24.77
C GLN A 4 2.16 2.97 24.26
N ASN A 5 1.36 1.94 24.55
CA ASN A 5 1.71 0.54 24.31
C ASN A 5 0.93 -0.12 23.17
N VAL A 6 0.23 0.66 22.33
CA VAL A 6 -0.52 0.12 21.20
C VAL A 6 0.45 -0.41 20.14
N LYS A 7 0.37 -1.71 19.84
CA LYS A 7 1.11 -2.35 18.74
C LYS A 7 0.33 -2.46 17.45
N GLU A 8 -0.99 -2.57 17.55
CA GLU A 8 -1.87 -2.72 16.41
C GLU A 8 -3.05 -1.74 16.57
N LEU A 9 -3.33 -0.98 15.52
CA LEU A 9 -4.41 0.00 15.51
C LEU A 9 -5.24 -0.15 14.25
N GLY A 10 -6.55 -0.29 14.42
CA GLY A 10 -7.54 -0.18 13.36
C GLY A 10 -8.33 1.11 13.51
N ILE A 11 -8.41 1.91 12.45
CA ILE A 11 -9.24 3.13 12.41
C ILE A 11 -10.31 2.93 11.34
N LEU A 12 -11.55 3.22 11.74
CA LEU A 12 -12.74 3.11 10.89
C LEU A 12 -13.36 4.49 10.68
N GLY A 13 -13.14 5.01 9.48
CA GLY A 13 -13.56 6.29 8.93
C GLY A 13 -15.05 6.43 8.62
N TYR A 14 -15.96 6.46 9.59
CA TYR A 14 -17.35 6.79 9.24
C TYR A 14 -17.51 8.29 8.96
N ASP A 15 -18.13 8.63 7.83
CA ASP A 15 -18.65 9.98 7.53
C ASP A 15 -20.17 9.94 7.73
N THR A 16 -20.61 9.75 8.98
CA THR A 16 -22.01 9.98 9.35
C THR A 16 -22.12 11.46 9.68
N GLY A 17 -22.88 12.23 8.90
CA GLY A 17 -22.89 13.70 8.83
C GLY A 17 -23.11 14.52 10.11
N SER A 18 -22.95 13.97 11.32
CA SER A 18 -22.88 14.71 12.59
C SER A 18 -21.52 14.66 13.30
N MET A 19 -20.61 13.75 12.97
CA MET A 19 -19.21 13.76 13.42
C MET A 19 -18.34 13.09 12.35
N SER A 20 -17.67 13.91 11.54
CA SER A 20 -16.71 13.39 10.57
C SER A 20 -15.39 13.16 11.29
N ILE A 21 -14.66 12.07 10.98
CA ILE A 21 -13.28 11.90 11.46
C ILE A 21 -12.38 13.06 11.04
N ARG A 22 -12.79 13.85 10.03
CA ARG A 22 -12.22 15.16 9.69
C ARG A 22 -12.03 16.08 10.89
N ASP A 23 -12.94 16.04 11.86
CA ASP A 23 -12.94 16.97 12.99
C ASP A 23 -12.11 16.46 14.18
N THR A 24 -11.65 15.21 14.13
CA THR A 24 -11.02 14.55 15.29
C THR A 24 -9.50 14.71 15.35
N GLY A 25 -8.85 15.05 14.24
CA GLY A 25 -7.38 15.10 14.15
C GLY A 25 -6.68 13.78 14.54
N LEU A 26 -7.41 12.66 14.60
CA LEU A 26 -6.92 11.37 15.13
C LEU A 26 -5.66 10.90 14.41
N LEU A 27 -5.62 11.07 13.09
CA LEU A 27 -4.50 10.64 12.25
C LEU A 27 -3.26 11.53 12.41
N ASN A 28 -3.39 12.76 12.91
CA ASN A 28 -2.22 13.62 13.19
C ASN A 28 -1.45 13.15 14.43
N ASN A 29 -2.06 12.31 15.27
CA ASN A 29 -1.48 11.87 16.54
C ASN A 29 -0.88 10.46 16.45
N ILE A 30 -1.01 9.76 15.32
CA ILE A 30 -0.50 8.38 15.21
C ILE A 30 1.01 8.32 15.40
N VAL A 31 1.74 9.37 15.00
CA VAL A 31 3.20 9.49 15.15
C VAL A 31 3.68 9.29 16.59
N TYR A 32 2.85 9.64 17.58
CA TYR A 32 3.20 9.50 19.00
C TYR A 32 3.07 8.07 19.53
N LEU A 33 2.53 7.14 18.74
CA LEU A 33 2.40 5.72 19.08
C LEU A 33 3.72 4.98 18.81
N GLN A 34 4.71 5.18 19.67
CA GLN A 34 6.10 4.70 19.53
C GLN A 34 6.28 3.17 19.47
N LYS A 35 5.22 2.38 19.70
CA LYS A 35 5.24 0.92 19.62
C LYS A 35 4.34 0.37 18.52
N LEU A 36 3.75 1.23 17.69
CA LEU A 36 2.80 0.82 16.66
C LEU A 36 3.52 0.10 15.52
N GLU A 37 3.19 -1.17 15.31
CA GLU A 37 3.77 -2.02 14.26
C GLU A 37 2.76 -2.28 13.13
N THR A 38 1.45 -2.26 13.42
CA THR A 38 0.38 -2.50 12.44
C THR A 38 -0.66 -1.40 12.47
N LEU A 39 -0.95 -0.82 11.30
CA LEU A 39 -2.01 0.17 11.11
C LEU A 39 -2.96 -0.30 10.02
N SER A 40 -4.26 -0.32 10.32
CA SER A 40 -5.33 -0.61 9.38
C SER A 40 -6.28 0.59 9.30
N LEU A 41 -6.36 1.20 8.13
CA LEU A 41 -7.24 2.33 7.85
C LEU A 41 -8.36 1.87 6.94
N THR A 42 -9.61 2.08 7.35
CA THR A 42 -10.78 1.69 6.57
C THR A 42 -11.76 2.86 6.49
N TYR A 43 -12.20 3.25 5.29
CA TYR A 43 -13.01 4.46 5.06
C TYR A 43 -12.32 5.79 5.46
N CYS A 44 -11.00 5.81 5.61
CA CYS A 44 -10.24 7.02 5.89
C CYS A 44 -9.85 7.71 4.58
N PHE A 45 -10.65 8.68 4.13
CA PHE A 45 -10.40 9.40 2.88
C PHE A 45 -9.09 10.20 2.89
N SER A 46 -8.47 10.35 1.71
CA SER A 46 -7.12 10.91 1.51
C SER A 46 -6.78 12.18 2.28
N ARG A 47 -7.74 13.12 2.45
CA ARG A 47 -7.53 14.38 3.20
C ARG A 47 -7.23 14.19 4.69
N LEU A 48 -7.46 12.99 5.21
CA LEU A 48 -7.27 12.65 6.61
C LEU A 48 -5.91 12.01 6.89
N LEU A 49 -5.22 11.55 5.85
CA LEU A 49 -3.99 10.80 6.02
C LEU A 49 -2.78 11.74 6.20
N PRO A 50 -1.72 11.27 6.89
CA PRO A 50 -0.54 12.10 7.10
C PRO A 50 0.11 12.55 5.79
N ALA A 51 0.55 13.81 5.74
CA ALA A 51 1.11 14.41 4.52
C ALA A 51 2.58 14.03 4.29
N SER A 52 3.26 13.47 5.30
CA SER A 52 4.65 13.03 5.22
C SER A 52 4.85 11.66 5.88
N ALA A 53 5.87 10.94 5.42
CA ALA A 53 6.30 9.69 6.04
C ALA A 53 6.75 9.88 7.50
N LYS A 54 7.25 11.08 7.83
CA LYS A 54 7.68 11.46 9.19
C LYS A 54 6.53 11.56 10.18
N ASP A 55 5.31 11.70 9.69
CA ASP A 55 4.09 11.78 10.49
C ASP A 55 3.49 10.38 10.77
N PHE A 56 4.15 9.31 10.31
CA PHE A 56 3.88 7.94 10.71
C PHE A 56 4.88 7.48 11.78
N PRO A 57 4.49 6.54 12.67
CA PRO A 57 5.43 5.88 13.54
C PRO A 57 6.53 5.17 12.75
N ALA A 58 7.79 5.48 13.08
CA ALA A 58 8.94 4.80 12.47
C ALA A 58 8.94 3.28 12.72
N THR A 59 8.20 2.79 13.72
CA THR A 59 8.05 1.37 14.05
C THR A 59 7.05 0.63 13.16
N LEU A 60 6.32 1.34 12.29
CA LEU A 60 5.26 0.75 11.49
C LEU A 60 5.82 -0.25 10.46
N LYS A 61 5.38 -1.50 10.57
CA LYS A 61 5.78 -2.61 9.70
C LYS A 61 4.68 -3.05 8.74
N LYS A 62 3.42 -2.85 9.12
CA LYS A 62 2.27 -3.32 8.33
C LYS A 62 1.27 -2.18 8.16
N LEU A 63 0.96 -1.85 6.91
CA LEU A 63 -0.07 -0.89 6.56
C LEU A 63 -1.14 -1.56 5.72
N LYS A 64 -2.39 -1.43 6.15
CA LYS A 64 -3.56 -1.84 5.38
C LYS A 64 -4.41 -0.61 5.11
N LEU A 65 -4.67 -0.35 3.84
CA LEU A 65 -5.59 0.68 3.37
C LEU A 65 -6.79 -0.02 2.75
N ARG A 66 -8.00 0.35 3.19
CA ARG A 66 -9.25 -0.18 2.65
C ARG A 66 -10.26 0.93 2.42
N LEU A 67 -10.81 1.06 1.21
CA LEU A 67 -11.80 2.10 0.89
C LEU A 67 -11.33 3.51 1.30
N THR A 68 -10.03 3.78 1.15
CA THR A 68 -9.42 5.07 1.52
C THR A 68 -9.35 6.05 0.36
N SER A 69 -9.48 5.55 -0.88
CA SER A 69 -9.47 6.33 -2.11
C SER A 69 -8.29 7.33 -2.20
N VAL A 70 -7.10 6.93 -1.77
CA VAL A 70 -5.88 7.74 -1.90
C VAL A 70 -5.41 7.75 -3.36
N SER A 71 -4.73 8.79 -3.84
CA SER A 71 -4.14 8.68 -5.18
C SER A 71 -3.01 7.65 -5.19
N TRP A 72 -2.73 7.03 -6.34
CA TRP A 72 -1.54 6.18 -6.48
C TRP A 72 -0.24 6.92 -6.15
N SER A 73 -0.17 8.23 -6.45
CA SER A 73 0.99 9.07 -6.09
C SER A 73 1.16 9.27 -4.57
N TYR A 74 0.10 9.11 -3.78
CA TYR A 74 0.22 9.14 -2.31
C TYR A 74 1.10 7.98 -1.80
N LEU A 75 1.22 6.90 -2.55
CA LEU A 75 2.11 5.80 -2.19
C LEU A 75 3.59 6.17 -2.24
N ASP A 76 3.99 7.29 -2.88
CA ASP A 76 5.36 7.80 -2.77
C ASP A 76 5.70 8.14 -1.29
N ILE A 77 4.74 8.69 -0.53
CA ILE A 77 4.88 8.95 0.91
C ILE A 77 5.02 7.62 1.68
N ILE A 78 4.19 6.63 1.33
CA ILE A 78 4.22 5.31 1.98
C ILE A 78 5.53 4.56 1.66
N ALA A 79 6.09 4.78 0.47
CA ALA A 79 7.35 4.20 0.04
C ALA A 79 8.54 4.67 0.89
N GLU A 80 8.46 5.86 1.48
CA GLU A 80 9.50 6.40 2.35
C GLU A 80 9.47 5.83 3.78
N LEU A 81 8.47 4.99 4.13
CA LEU A 81 8.39 4.40 5.46
C LEU A 81 9.55 3.42 5.72
N PRO A 82 10.41 3.66 6.72
CA PRO A 82 11.71 3.00 6.81
C PRO A 82 11.63 1.52 7.20
N ASN A 83 10.53 1.10 7.85
CA ASN A 83 10.34 -0.24 8.38
C ASN A 83 9.13 -0.98 7.81
N LEU A 84 8.50 -0.45 6.75
CA LEU A 84 7.32 -1.05 6.18
C LEU A 84 7.65 -2.35 5.44
N GLU A 85 7.15 -3.46 5.95
CA GLU A 85 7.36 -4.81 5.41
C GLU A 85 6.14 -5.34 4.66
N VAL A 86 4.94 -4.91 5.03
CA VAL A 86 3.68 -5.37 4.42
C VAL A 86 2.78 -4.19 4.08
N LEU A 87 2.38 -4.11 2.82
CA LEU A 87 1.39 -3.17 2.32
C LEU A 87 0.20 -3.91 1.71
N LYS A 88 -1.01 -3.59 2.18
CA LYS A 88 -2.26 -4.15 1.65
C LYS A 88 -3.17 -3.02 1.18
N LEU A 89 -3.51 -3.02 -0.10
CA LEU A 89 -4.40 -2.07 -0.77
C LEU A 89 -5.68 -2.80 -1.16
N LEU A 90 -6.74 -2.63 -0.37
CA LEU A 90 -7.96 -3.45 -0.47
C LEU A 90 -9.16 -2.60 -0.88
N TYR A 91 -9.87 -2.96 -1.94
CA TYR A 91 -11.15 -2.37 -2.38
C TYR A 91 -11.13 -0.83 -2.45
N ALA A 92 -10.87 -0.28 -3.63
CA ALA A 92 -10.80 1.18 -3.84
C ALA A 92 -9.93 1.88 -2.77
N ALA A 93 -8.85 1.23 -2.36
CA ALA A 93 -7.85 1.81 -1.47
C ALA A 93 -7.15 2.96 -2.18
N CYS A 94 -6.84 2.76 -3.47
CA CYS A 94 -6.26 3.76 -4.35
C CYS A 94 -7.26 4.19 -5.45
N CYS A 95 -7.19 5.44 -5.86
CA CYS A 95 -7.96 6.02 -6.95
C CYS A 95 -7.06 6.41 -8.13
N GLY A 96 -7.63 6.34 -9.34
CA GLY A 96 -6.91 6.51 -10.59
C GLY A 96 -6.47 5.17 -11.21
N GLU A 97 -6.01 5.26 -12.45
CA GLU A 97 -5.73 4.09 -13.30
C GLU A 97 -4.23 3.80 -13.45
N GLU A 98 -3.38 4.71 -12.96
CA GLU A 98 -1.94 4.72 -13.24
C GLU A 98 -1.15 4.79 -11.94
N TRP A 99 -0.18 3.90 -11.80
CA TRP A 99 0.78 3.92 -10.69
C TRP A 99 2.21 3.93 -11.21
N TYR A 100 2.86 5.08 -11.05
CA TYR A 100 4.26 5.31 -11.39
C TYR A 100 5.00 5.82 -10.15
N PRO A 101 5.64 4.94 -9.35
CA PRO A 101 6.44 5.38 -8.21
C PRO A 101 7.52 6.35 -8.66
N LYS A 102 7.56 7.54 -8.05
CA LYS A 102 8.53 8.60 -8.39
C LYS A 102 9.78 8.54 -7.53
N VAL A 103 9.67 7.90 -6.38
CA VAL A 103 10.76 7.75 -5.42
C VAL A 103 11.28 6.31 -5.45
N ARG A 104 12.59 6.18 -5.31
CA ARG A 104 13.19 4.90 -4.89
C ARG A 104 12.79 4.70 -3.44
N GLY A 105 11.94 3.73 -3.17
CA GLY A 105 11.31 3.55 -1.88
C GLY A 105 10.96 2.10 -1.63
N PHE A 106 10.05 1.85 -0.70
CA PHE A 106 9.66 0.50 -0.27
C PHE A 106 10.86 -0.40 0.06
N THR A 107 11.91 0.20 0.65
CA THR A 107 13.23 -0.44 0.82
C THR A 107 13.22 -1.67 1.73
N ARG A 108 12.12 -1.90 2.45
CA ARG A 108 11.91 -3.08 3.31
C ARG A 108 10.64 -3.86 2.97
N LEU A 109 9.92 -3.48 1.92
CA LEU A 109 8.63 -4.08 1.61
C LEU A 109 8.82 -5.49 1.06
N LYS A 110 8.35 -6.49 1.83
CA LYS A 110 8.41 -7.90 1.48
C LYS A 110 7.11 -8.38 0.82
N ILE A 111 5.98 -7.82 1.22
CA ILE A 111 4.66 -8.24 0.74
C ILE A 111 3.86 -7.05 0.25
N LEU A 112 3.48 -7.09 -1.03
CA LEU A 112 2.53 -6.17 -1.63
C LEU A 112 1.27 -6.94 -2.05
N LEU A 113 0.12 -6.53 -1.51
CA LEU A 113 -1.17 -7.06 -1.89
C LEU A 113 -2.03 -5.93 -2.45
N ILE A 114 -2.53 -6.12 -3.68
CA ILE A 114 -3.49 -5.22 -4.32
C ILE A 114 -4.75 -6.04 -4.62
N GLU A 115 -5.87 -5.62 -4.05
CA GLU A 115 -7.16 -6.29 -4.21
C GLU A 115 -8.22 -5.28 -4.62
N HIS A 116 -8.90 -5.54 -5.75
CA HIS A 116 -10.09 -4.79 -6.16
C HIS A 116 -9.85 -3.26 -6.25
N ASN A 117 -8.79 -2.85 -6.96
CA ASN A 117 -8.51 -1.46 -7.31
C ASN A 117 -8.55 -1.28 -8.83
N ASP A 118 -8.81 -0.06 -9.30
CA ASP A 118 -8.98 0.26 -10.73
C ASP A 118 -7.66 0.48 -11.49
N LEU A 119 -6.56 -0.10 -11.00
CA LEU A 119 -5.23 0.03 -11.62
C LEU A 119 -5.22 -0.61 -13.02
N LYS A 120 -4.78 0.15 -14.02
CA LYS A 120 -4.63 -0.31 -15.41
C LYS A 120 -3.18 -0.37 -15.85
N TYR A 121 -2.43 0.68 -15.53
CA TYR A 121 -1.04 0.85 -15.95
C TYR A 121 -0.15 0.95 -14.72
N TRP A 122 0.81 0.04 -14.64
CA TRP A 122 1.79 0.01 -13.56
C TRP A 122 3.18 0.06 -14.18
N LYS A 123 3.93 1.12 -13.88
CA LYS A 123 5.33 1.27 -14.27
C LYS A 123 6.18 1.40 -13.02
N ALA A 124 7.11 0.48 -12.82
CA ALA A 124 8.06 0.52 -11.72
C ALA A 124 9.35 -0.18 -12.15
N THR A 125 10.41 0.10 -11.43
CA THR A 125 11.73 -0.54 -11.58
C THR A 125 11.98 -1.45 -10.37
N ASP A 126 12.96 -2.34 -10.47
CA ASP A 126 13.47 -3.16 -9.37
C ASP A 126 13.93 -2.30 -8.19
N ASP A 127 14.54 -1.14 -8.48
CA ASP A 127 14.94 -0.12 -7.50
C ASP A 127 13.76 0.42 -6.66
N ASN A 128 12.51 0.30 -7.12
CA ASN A 128 11.33 0.71 -6.35
C ASN A 128 10.89 -0.34 -5.34
N PHE A 129 11.29 -1.60 -5.48
CA PHE A 129 10.85 -2.73 -4.63
C PHE A 129 12.00 -3.73 -4.38
N PRO A 130 13.15 -3.27 -3.85
CA PRO A 130 14.42 -4.01 -3.92
C PRO A 130 14.45 -5.33 -3.12
N VAL A 131 13.50 -5.53 -2.21
CA VAL A 131 13.43 -6.72 -1.33
C VAL A 131 12.05 -7.38 -1.32
N LEU A 132 11.25 -7.16 -2.37
CA LEU A 132 9.92 -7.74 -2.47
C LEU A 132 10.02 -9.26 -2.58
N GLU A 133 9.30 -9.97 -1.72
CA GLU A 133 9.27 -11.44 -1.67
C GLU A 133 7.98 -11.98 -2.30
N ARG A 134 6.86 -11.26 -2.13
CA ARG A 134 5.53 -11.71 -2.56
C ARG A 134 4.70 -10.57 -3.15
N LEU A 135 4.24 -10.77 -4.37
CA LEU A 135 3.25 -9.95 -5.04
C LEU A 135 1.91 -10.70 -5.11
N VAL A 136 0.84 -10.11 -4.60
CA VAL A 136 -0.49 -10.71 -4.60
C VAL A 136 -1.48 -9.76 -5.26
N LEU A 137 -2.05 -10.18 -6.40
CA LEU A 137 -3.00 -9.40 -7.20
C LEU A 137 -4.34 -10.13 -7.26
N LYS A 138 -5.36 -9.58 -6.60
CA LYS A 138 -6.70 -10.17 -6.49
C LYS A 138 -7.73 -9.25 -7.10
N GLU A 139 -8.57 -9.79 -7.97
CA GLU A 139 -9.65 -9.02 -8.61
C GLU A 139 -9.15 -7.72 -9.28
N CYS A 140 -7.91 -7.71 -9.77
CA CYS A 140 -7.31 -6.59 -10.50
C CYS A 140 -7.70 -6.68 -11.98
N ARG A 141 -8.99 -6.47 -12.26
CA ARG A 141 -9.61 -6.81 -13.56
C ARG A 141 -9.23 -5.89 -14.72
N TYR A 142 -8.45 -4.84 -14.45
CA TYR A 142 -8.05 -3.89 -15.48
C TYR A 142 -6.53 -3.78 -15.65
N LEU A 143 -5.75 -4.40 -14.76
CA LEU A 143 -4.30 -4.33 -14.80
C LEU A 143 -3.79 -5.16 -15.98
N LYS A 144 -3.10 -4.49 -16.91
CA LYS A 144 -2.65 -5.11 -18.16
C LYS A 144 -1.40 -5.96 -17.98
N GLU A 145 -0.44 -5.47 -17.20
CA GLU A 145 0.85 -6.12 -17.03
C GLU A 145 1.47 -5.79 -15.66
N ILE A 146 2.38 -6.66 -15.23
CA ILE A 146 3.31 -6.42 -14.13
C ILE A 146 4.59 -5.86 -14.76
N PRO A 147 5.24 -4.84 -14.16
CA PRO A 147 6.51 -4.31 -14.67
C PRO A 147 7.53 -5.42 -14.92
N ILE A 148 8.15 -5.45 -16.10
CA ILE A 148 9.09 -6.52 -16.47
C ILE A 148 10.34 -6.50 -15.60
N GLU A 149 10.71 -5.32 -15.10
CA GLU A 149 11.79 -5.08 -14.15
C GLU A 149 11.64 -5.88 -12.85
N PHE A 150 10.45 -6.42 -12.55
CA PHE A 150 10.27 -7.32 -11.39
C PHE A 150 11.02 -8.64 -11.54
N ALA A 151 11.44 -9.02 -12.76
CA ALA A 151 12.36 -10.13 -13.00
C ALA A 151 13.72 -9.92 -12.33
N GLU A 152 14.18 -8.68 -12.20
CA GLU A 152 15.47 -8.33 -11.57
C GLU A 152 15.39 -8.31 -10.03
N ILE A 153 14.19 -8.49 -9.45
CA ILE A 153 14.00 -8.57 -8.00
C ILE A 153 14.30 -9.99 -7.54
N HIS A 154 15.57 -10.26 -7.23
CA HIS A 154 16.08 -11.57 -6.83
C HIS A 154 15.40 -12.19 -5.60
N THR A 155 14.76 -11.39 -4.75
CA THR A 155 14.02 -11.87 -3.59
C THR A 155 12.59 -12.31 -3.91
N LEU A 156 12.07 -12.00 -5.10
CA LEU A 156 10.68 -12.24 -5.48
C LEU A 156 10.44 -13.73 -5.69
N GLN A 157 9.76 -14.36 -4.73
CA GLN A 157 9.53 -15.80 -4.70
C GLN A 157 8.15 -16.18 -5.23
N LEU A 158 7.17 -15.29 -5.15
CA LEU A 158 5.78 -15.61 -5.47
C LEU A 158 5.03 -14.44 -6.10
N ILE A 159 4.41 -14.70 -7.25
CA ILE A 159 3.35 -13.89 -7.83
C ILE A 159 2.04 -14.69 -7.77
N GLU A 160 1.09 -14.24 -6.96
CA GLU A 160 -0.24 -14.85 -6.83
C GLU A 160 -1.28 -13.99 -7.55
N LEU A 161 -1.94 -14.57 -8.56
CA LEU A 161 -3.00 -13.90 -9.32
C LEU A 161 -4.35 -14.59 -9.08
N THR A 162 -5.43 -13.84 -8.86
CA THR A 162 -6.80 -14.38 -8.74
C THR A 162 -7.80 -13.45 -9.40
N LYS A 163 -8.72 -14.01 -10.22
CA LYS A 163 -9.75 -13.25 -10.98
C LYS A 163 -9.13 -12.07 -11.75
N TYR A 164 -8.21 -12.38 -12.66
CA TYR A 164 -7.38 -11.45 -13.42
C TYR A 164 -7.62 -11.54 -14.93
N LEU A 165 -7.08 -10.59 -15.70
CA LEU A 165 -7.09 -10.61 -17.18
C LEU A 165 -6.05 -11.60 -17.73
N PRO A 166 -6.32 -12.40 -18.77
CA PRO A 166 -5.36 -13.37 -19.33
C PRO A 166 -3.96 -12.79 -19.58
N GLU A 167 -3.89 -11.56 -20.09
CA GLU A 167 -2.65 -10.82 -20.39
C GLU A 167 -1.77 -10.63 -19.14
N LEU A 168 -2.38 -10.43 -17.97
CA LEU A 168 -1.67 -10.33 -16.70
C LEU A 168 -1.04 -11.66 -16.29
N GLY A 169 -1.69 -12.77 -16.63
CA GLY A 169 -1.15 -14.12 -16.44
C GLY A 169 0.09 -14.36 -17.29
N GLU A 170 0.06 -13.96 -18.56
CA GLU A 170 1.22 -14.02 -19.44
C GLU A 170 2.37 -13.13 -18.92
N SER A 171 2.04 -11.94 -18.43
CA SER A 171 3.01 -11.03 -17.81
C SER A 171 3.71 -11.65 -16.61
N ALA A 172 2.96 -12.28 -15.70
CA ALA A 172 3.54 -12.98 -14.54
C ALA A 172 4.40 -14.18 -14.97
N ALA A 173 3.98 -14.91 -16.00
CA ALA A 173 4.75 -16.03 -16.53
C ALA A 173 6.07 -15.60 -17.19
N ARG A 174 6.16 -14.39 -17.75
CA ARG A 174 7.42 -13.83 -18.27
C ARG A 174 8.41 -13.52 -17.15
N ILE A 175 7.93 -12.92 -16.06
CA ILE A 175 8.80 -12.55 -14.92
C ILE A 175 9.52 -13.77 -14.31
N HIS A 176 8.88 -14.94 -14.28
CA HIS A 176 9.50 -16.17 -13.76
C HIS A 176 10.43 -16.90 -14.75
N LYS A 177 10.53 -16.44 -16.01
CA LYS A 177 11.33 -17.09 -17.06
C LYS A 177 12.67 -16.42 -17.32
N GLU A 178 12.82 -15.17 -16.92
CA GLU A 178 14.10 -14.45 -16.89
C GLU A 178 14.96 -14.95 -15.71
#